data_AF-C9Y1Q8-F1
#
_entry.id   AF-C9Y1Q8-F1
#
_cell.length_a   1.000
_cell.length_b   1.000
_cell.length_c   1.000
_cell.angle_alpha   90.00
_cell.angle_beta   90.00
_cell.angle_gamma   90.00
#
_symmetry.space_group_name_H-M   'P 1'
#
loop_
_entity.id
_entity.type
_entity.pdbx_description
1 polymer ?
#
loop_
_entity_poly.entity_id
_entity_poly.type
_entity_poly.pdbx_seq_one_letter_code
_entity_poly.pdbx_strand_id
1 'polypeptide(L)' 'MKLIAIKPIYFEGNVLTEGAEFETLDQHGRELVKRGYAEEPGQKKADSGKAPDPKGKGKAK' A
#
# COMPACT_ATOMS: atom_id res chain seq x y z
N MET A 1 6.45 8.05 -4.49
CA MET A 1 5.95 8.04 -3.11
C MET A 1 6.91 7.21 -2.27
N LYS A 2 7.53 7.83 -1.27
CA LYS A 2 8.40 7.11 -0.32
C LYS A 2 7.51 6.42 0.70
N LEU A 3 7.75 5.13 0.92
CA LEU A 3 7.00 4.31 1.85
C LEU A 3 7.96 3.40 2.65
N ILE A 4 7.52 3.01 3.84
CA ILE A 4 8.14 2.01 4.70
C ILE A 4 7.33 0.72 4.54
N ALA A 5 7.97 -0.39 4.22
CA ALA A 5 7.31 -1.68 4.13
C ALA A 5 6.91 -2.17 5.53
N ILE A 6 5.64 -2.47 5.76
CA ILE A 6 5.15 -3.12 6.99
C ILE A 6 5.22 -4.65 6.85
N LYS A 7 5.33 -5.17 5.64
CA LYS A 7 5.43 -6.62 5.37
C LYS A 7 6.55 -6.86 4.37
N PRO A 8 7.06 -8.10 4.24
CA PRO A 8 7.98 -8.42 3.17
C PRO A 8 7.33 -8.18 1.80
N ILE A 9 7.87 -7.24 1.03
CA ILE A 9 7.40 -6.88 -0.32
C ILE A 9 8.51 -7.20 -1.31
N TYR A 10 8.17 -7.89 -2.39
CA TYR A 10 9.09 -8.03 -3.51
C TYR A 10 9.02 -6.79 -4.40
N PHE A 11 10.12 -6.06 -4.51
CA PHE A 11 10.23 -4.83 -5.27
C PHE A 11 11.55 -4.81 -6.05
N GLU A 12 11.46 -4.63 -7.38
CA GLU A 12 12.63 -4.52 -8.28
C GLU A 12 13.71 -5.62 -8.08
N GLY A 13 13.29 -6.87 -7.96
CA GLY A 13 14.24 -7.98 -7.80
C GLY A 13 14.72 -8.22 -6.36
N ASN A 14 14.29 -7.39 -5.42
CA ASN A 14 14.71 -7.44 -4.02
C ASN A 14 13.52 -7.66 -3.10
N VAL A 15 13.72 -8.41 -2.02
CA VAL A 15 12.72 -8.53 -0.95
C VAL A 15 12.99 -7.44 0.06
N LEU A 16 12.13 -6.42 0.05
CA LEU A 16 12.09 -5.39 1.08
C LEU A 16 11.48 -6.01 2.33
N THR A 17 12.25 -6.03 3.42
CA THR A 17 11.77 -6.53 4.71
C THR A 17 10.90 -5.49 5.42
N GLU A 18 10.17 -5.91 6.45
CA GLU A 18 9.45 -4.99 7.32
C GLU A 18 10.41 -3.92 7.89
N GLY A 19 10.00 -2.66 7.88
CA GLY A 19 10.81 -1.49 8.19
C GLY A 19 11.67 -0.96 7.04
N ALA A 20 11.72 -1.62 5.89
CA ALA A 20 12.52 -1.16 4.76
C ALA A 20 11.86 0.04 4.05
N GLU A 21 12.62 1.11 3.89
CA GLU A 21 12.20 2.29 3.12
C GLU A 21 12.42 2.04 1.63
N PHE A 22 11.42 2.34 0.82
CA PHE A 22 11.48 2.22 -0.63
C PHE A 22 10.68 3.33 -1.30
N GLU A 23 11.05 3.64 -2.54
CA GLU A 23 10.35 4.61 -3.35
C GLU A 23 9.61 3.89 -4.47
N THR A 24 8.32 4.14 -4.59
CA THR A 24 7.50 3.55 -5.64
C THR A 24 6.61 4.58 -6.31
N LEU A 25 5.90 4.20 -7.37
CA LEU A 25 4.93 5.05 -8.05
C LEU A 25 3.77 5.39 -7.11
N ASP A 26 3.21 6.60 -7.25
CA ASP A 26 2.14 7.09 -6.36
C ASP A 26 0.91 6.16 -6.35
N GLN A 27 0.52 5.63 -7.51
CA GLN A 27 -0.59 4.68 -7.63
C GLN A 27 -0.32 3.35 -6.91
N HIS A 28 0.89 2.81 -7.06
CA HIS A 28 1.28 1.56 -6.41
C HIS A 28 1.41 1.74 -4.90
N GLY A 29 2.03 2.85 -4.48
CA GLY A 29 2.19 3.20 -3.08
C GLY A 29 0.87 3.30 -2.33
N ARG A 30 -0.13 3.98 -2.90
CA ARG A 30 -1.49 4.04 -2.33
C ARG A 30 -2.13 2.67 -2.21
N GLU A 31 -1.91 1.78 -3.16
CA GLU A 31 -2.43 0.42 -3.09
C GLU A 31 -1.79 -0.38 -1.95
N LEU A 32 -0.47 -0.26 -1.77
CA LEU A 32 0.26 -0.89 -0.67
C LEU A 32 -0.19 -0.35 0.69
N VAL A 33 -0.39 0.96 0.81
CA VAL A 33 -0.91 1.59 2.03
C VAL A 33 -2.35 1.13 2.31
N LYS A 34 -3.23 1.16 1.31
CA LYS A 34 -4.63 0.70 1.44
C LYS A 34 -4.72 -0.76 1.89
N ARG A 35 -3.81 -1.60 1.38
CA ARG A 35 -3.76 -3.02 1.69
C ARG A 35 -2.99 -3.33 2.99
N GLY A 36 -2.36 -2.34 3.62
CA GLY A 36 -1.58 -2.50 4.85
C GLY A 36 -0.27 -3.27 4.64
N TYR A 37 0.35 -3.12 3.47
CA TYR A 37 1.70 -3.65 3.19
C TYR A 37 2.78 -2.58 3.41
N ALA A 38 2.45 -1.28 3.36
CA ALA A 38 3.42 -0.20 3.54
C ALA A 38 2.78 1.04 4.20
N GLU A 39 3.59 1.96 4.73
CA GLU A 39 3.18 3.24 5.34
C GLU A 39 4.06 4.41 4.90
N GLU A 40 3.61 5.65 5.08
CA GLU A 40 4.40 6.84 4.72
C GLU A 40 5.40 7.23 5.84
N PRO A 41 6.71 7.35 5.55
CA PRO A 41 7.72 7.78 6.52
C PRO A 41 7.47 9.25 6.90
N GLY A 42 6.86 9.47 8.06
CA GLY A 42 6.68 10.80 8.64
C GLY A 42 5.23 11.23 8.89
N GLN A 43 4.23 10.46 8.48
CA GLN A 43 2.85 10.73 8.91
C GLN A 43 2.60 10.14 10.30
N LYS A 44 2.97 10.90 11.34
CA LYS A 44 2.38 10.71 12.67
C LYS A 44 0.87 10.95 12.56
N LYS A 45 0.11 9.85 12.54
CA LYS A 45 -1.33 9.73 12.78
C LYS A 45 -2.19 10.83 12.14
N ALA A 46 -2.65 10.58 10.91
CA ALA A 46 -3.97 11.03 10.50
C ALA A 46 -4.66 9.84 9.83
N ASP A 47 -5.64 9.30 10.55
CA ASP A 47 -6.66 8.41 10.02
C ASP A 47 -7.16 8.92 8.66
N SER A 48 -7.07 8.07 7.64
CA SER A 48 -7.84 8.22 6.40
C SER A 48 -8.06 6.84 5.83
N GLY A 49 -9.08 6.19 6.39
CA GLY A 49 -9.71 5.06 5.75
C GLY A 49 -10.24 5.40 4.35
N LYS A 50 -10.72 4.35 3.71
CA LYS A 50 -11.43 4.33 2.42
C LYS A 50 -10.49 4.28 1.21
N ALA A 51 -10.35 3.06 0.68
CA ALA A 51 -10.72 2.94 -0.72
C ALA A 51 -11.77 1.84 -0.88
N PRO A 52 -12.76 2.06 -1.75
CA PRO A 52 -14.00 1.32 -1.80
C PRO A 52 -13.75 -0.14 -2.17
N ASP A 53 -14.55 -1.04 -1.60
CA ASP A 53 -14.86 -2.33 -2.20
C ASP A 53 -15.33 -2.09 -3.64
N PRO A 54 -14.72 -2.71 -4.67
CA PRO A 54 -15.39 -2.82 -5.95
C PRO A 54 -16.57 -3.77 -5.72
N LYS A 55 -17.77 -3.19 -5.60
CA LYS A 55 -19.06 -3.89 -5.55
C LYS A 55 -19.30 -4.57 -6.90
N GLY A 56 -18.57 -5.63 -7.19
CA GLY A 56 -18.78 -6.51 -8.34
C GLY A 56 -19.95 -7.45 -8.11
N LYS A 57 -21.17 -6.94 -7.91
CA LYS A 57 -22.39 -7.75 -8.08
C LYS A 57 -22.82 -7.68 -9.55
N GLY A 58 -22.11 -8.42 -10.39
CA GLY A 58 -22.56 -8.78 -11.73
C GLY A 58 -23.19 -10.16 -11.72
N LYS A 59 -24.44 -10.27 -11.25
CA LYS A 59 -25.35 -11.35 -11.69
C LYS A 59 -26.62 -10.66 -12.17
N ALA A 60 -26.66 -10.39 -13.47
CA ALA A 60 -27.85 -9.95 -14.17
C ALA A 60 -28.26 -11.06 -15.15
N LYS A 61 -29.48 -11.55 -14.92
CA LYS A 61 -30.37 -12.35 -15.77
C LYS A 61 -29.94 -13.75 -16.20
#